data_AF-A0A6G1ZD64-F1
#
_entry.id   AF-A0A6G1ZD64-F1
#
_cell.length_a   1.000
_cell.length_b   1.000
_cell.length_c   1.000
_cell.angle_alpha   90.00
_cell.angle_beta   90.00
_cell.angle_gamma   90.00
#
_symmetry.space_group_name_H-M   'P 1'
#
loop_
_entity.id
_entity.type
_entity.pdbx_description
1 polymer ?
#
loop_
_entity_poly.entity_id
_entity_poly.type
_entity_poly.pdbx_seq_one_letter_code
_entity_poly.pdbx_strand_id
1 'polypeptide(L)'
;MNRFLLKGLASVFALAVMFGTVSCSDDDEKEGTIAVSAVAVNPTTAAVKPGATVTLSATVTPEDATDKTITWSSSDEKVATVDGGKVTGVAEGTATITATTKSGDKTATCTVTVSEDAPAVIEDTLEGNITADRTISAANKNFLKGFVYVKSGATLTIEAGSVIKGISVASGERAASLIIEPGAKIIAEGTVDKPIVFTSDKEPGKRVTGDWGGLIICGNARVNRTNQPTIEGGPGTHYGNTTSDEFNGESSGKLKYVRIEFAGYPLEPDKEINGLTFGGVGSGTEVEFVQVSYSNDDSYEWFGGTVNAKHLIAYKGWDDDFDTDYGYTGKLQFLLSVRDKDIADTSDSNGFESDNDGDGSTNTPFTKPVFSNVTLIGPFYGKVSDRTQAEVEAKTADAANGAKGGKYQAAMHLRRNSSLNIYNSVFTGWPYGLRATDKKGQANDGIAIENVIFAGMWKNFYEDEKVSENFFNRAGNNTVLENTRQIIAKDGDYSSVVADAVKGADFSKLADSFFEKVTYKGAFDGTNDWTEGWTNWDPQNTVY
;
A
#
# COMPACT_ATOMS: atom_id res chain seq x y z
N MET A 1 -35.24 -52.21 47.96
CA MET A 1 -36.48 -52.81 48.51
C MET A 1 -37.63 -51.84 48.30
N ASN A 2 -38.80 -52.38 47.93
CA ASN A 2 -40.18 -51.86 48.02
C ASN A 2 -40.61 -50.46 47.50
N ARG A 3 -41.78 -50.49 46.83
CA ARG A 3 -42.67 -49.40 46.40
C ARG A 3 -43.53 -48.86 47.55
N PHE A 4 -43.97 -47.59 47.49
CA PHE A 4 -45.27 -46.99 47.90
C PHE A 4 -45.29 -45.50 47.48
N LEU A 5 -46.26 -44.86 46.81
CA LEU A 5 -47.56 -45.22 46.21
C LEU A 5 -48.85 -45.07 47.08
N LEU A 6 -49.35 -43.83 47.29
CA LEU A 6 -50.78 -43.41 47.37
C LEU A 6 -50.86 -41.86 47.47
N LYS A 7 -51.47 -41.14 46.51
CA LYS A 7 -52.86 -40.63 46.41
C LYS A 7 -53.30 -39.56 47.44
N GLY A 8 -53.77 -38.42 46.94
CA GLY A 8 -54.57 -37.42 47.68
C GLY A 8 -55.21 -36.38 46.72
N LEU A 9 -56.55 -36.32 46.69
CA LEU A 9 -57.38 -35.39 45.90
C LEU A 9 -57.04 -33.92 46.23
N ALA A 10 -56.86 -33.02 45.26
CA ALA A 10 -57.86 -32.40 44.38
C ALA A 10 -58.85 -31.47 45.11
N SER A 11 -58.68 -30.16 44.93
CA SER A 11 -59.74 -29.15 45.05
C SER A 11 -59.58 -28.12 43.93
N VAL A 12 -60.69 -27.75 43.30
CA VAL A 12 -60.75 -26.96 42.07
C VAL A 12 -61.13 -25.53 42.40
N PHE A 13 -60.39 -24.56 41.86
CA PHE A 13 -60.90 -23.21 41.62
C PHE A 13 -60.57 -22.81 40.18
N ALA A 14 -61.60 -22.47 39.42
CA ALA A 14 -61.47 -22.10 38.02
C ALA A 14 -61.41 -20.59 37.87
N LEU A 15 -60.48 -20.09 37.06
CA LEU A 15 -60.66 -18.84 36.32
C LEU A 15 -59.97 -18.98 34.95
N ALA A 16 -60.67 -18.59 33.89
CA ALA A 16 -60.29 -18.89 32.53
C ALA A 16 -59.22 -17.94 31.98
N VAL A 17 -58.28 -18.48 31.21
CA VAL A 17 -57.45 -17.73 30.24
C VAL A 17 -57.49 -18.50 28.93
N MET A 18 -57.70 -17.80 27.82
CA MET A 18 -57.83 -18.41 26.49
C MET A 18 -56.51 -19.03 26.03
N PHE A 19 -56.59 -20.18 25.36
CA PHE A 19 -55.49 -20.67 24.52
C PHE A 19 -55.39 -19.80 23.26
N GLY A 20 -54.42 -18.87 23.25
CA GLY A 20 -53.95 -18.23 22.03
C GLY A 20 -52.89 -19.11 21.38
N THR A 21 -53.12 -19.54 20.14
CA THR A 21 -52.12 -20.22 19.32
C THR A 21 -51.02 -19.23 18.92
N VAL A 22 -49.82 -19.37 19.49
CA VAL A 22 -48.62 -18.76 18.89
C VAL A 22 -48.23 -19.64 17.70
N SER A 23 -48.62 -19.19 16.51
CA SER A 23 -47.94 -19.58 15.29
C SER A 23 -46.55 -18.95 15.33
N CYS A 24 -45.50 -19.74 15.55
CA CYS A 24 -44.17 -19.32 15.16
C CYS A 24 -44.16 -19.27 13.62
N SER A 25 -44.19 -18.06 13.04
CA SER A 25 -43.63 -17.88 11.72
C SER A 25 -42.12 -18.06 11.85
N ASP A 26 -41.57 -18.98 11.06
CA ASP A 26 -40.13 -18.98 10.77
C ASP A 26 -39.86 -17.75 9.89
N ASP A 27 -39.67 -16.60 10.51
CA ASP A 27 -39.11 -15.42 9.85
C ASP A 27 -37.60 -15.62 9.75
N ASP A 28 -37.20 -16.44 8.77
CA ASP A 28 -35.82 -16.53 8.29
C ASP A 28 -35.32 -15.11 7.96
N GLU A 29 -34.37 -14.60 8.74
CA GLU A 29 -33.59 -13.42 8.36
C GLU A 29 -32.76 -13.76 7.12
N LYS A 30 -33.32 -13.52 5.94
CA LYS A 30 -32.57 -13.60 4.69
C LYS A 30 -31.50 -12.52 4.69
N GLU A 31 -30.24 -12.95 4.80
CA GLU A 31 -29.10 -12.13 4.39
C GLU A 31 -29.38 -11.52 3.01
N GLY A 32 -29.32 -10.20 2.92
CA GLY A 32 -29.65 -9.48 1.71
C GLY A 32 -28.61 -9.72 0.63
N THR A 33 -28.98 -10.40 -0.46
CA THR A 33 -28.10 -10.57 -1.62
C THR A 33 -27.79 -9.22 -2.28
N ILE A 34 -26.52 -8.85 -2.33
CA ILE A 34 -26.04 -7.66 -3.02
C ILE A 34 -26.00 -7.97 -4.52
N ALA A 35 -26.87 -7.31 -5.29
CA ALA A 35 -27.05 -7.56 -6.71
C ALA A 35 -25.99 -6.84 -7.57
N VAL A 36 -25.57 -7.47 -8.67
CA VAL A 36 -24.66 -6.87 -9.64
C VAL A 36 -25.34 -5.71 -10.39
N SER A 37 -24.77 -4.51 -10.26
CA SER A 37 -25.24 -3.30 -10.94
C SER A 37 -24.63 -3.13 -12.33
N ALA A 38 -23.36 -3.54 -12.53
CA ALA A 38 -22.65 -3.45 -13.81
C ALA A 38 -21.57 -4.55 -13.97
N VAL A 39 -21.14 -4.74 -15.22
CA VAL A 39 -19.92 -5.47 -15.58
C VAL A 39 -19.15 -4.64 -16.61
N ALA A 40 -17.82 -4.64 -16.54
CA ALA A 40 -16.92 -4.05 -17.53
C ALA A 40 -15.95 -5.11 -18.05
N VAL A 41 -15.43 -4.94 -19.28
CA VAL A 41 -14.40 -5.81 -19.88
C VAL A 41 -13.21 -4.96 -20.28
N ASN A 42 -12.00 -5.42 -19.97
CA ASN A 42 -10.75 -4.79 -20.35
C ASN A 42 -9.80 -5.82 -21.01
N PRO A 43 -9.17 -5.50 -22.15
CA PRO A 43 -9.44 -4.35 -23.03
C PRO A 43 -10.78 -4.48 -23.78
N THR A 44 -11.37 -3.34 -24.18
CA THR A 44 -12.60 -3.30 -25.00
C THR A 44 -12.34 -3.52 -26.50
N THR A 45 -11.09 -3.53 -26.93
CA THR A 45 -10.64 -3.97 -28.25
C THR A 45 -9.33 -4.76 -28.14
N ALA A 46 -9.12 -5.74 -28.99
CA ALA A 46 -7.86 -6.48 -29.06
C ALA A 46 -7.51 -6.85 -30.51
N ALA A 47 -6.21 -6.99 -30.79
CA ALA A 47 -5.70 -7.55 -32.02
C ALA A 47 -4.84 -8.77 -31.70
N VAL A 48 -5.00 -9.86 -32.45
CA VAL A 48 -4.29 -11.13 -32.20
C VAL A 48 -3.99 -11.84 -33.53
N LYS A 49 -2.87 -12.58 -33.60
CA LYS A 49 -2.58 -13.41 -34.77
C LYS A 49 -3.37 -14.73 -34.75
N PRO A 50 -3.63 -15.36 -35.90
CA PRO A 50 -4.12 -16.73 -35.95
C PRO A 50 -3.26 -17.67 -35.07
N GLY A 51 -3.90 -18.47 -34.22
CA GLY A 51 -3.26 -19.37 -33.25
C GLY A 51 -2.70 -18.71 -31.99
N ALA A 52 -2.60 -17.38 -31.92
CA ALA A 52 -2.17 -16.66 -30.72
C ALA A 52 -3.34 -16.37 -29.77
N THR A 53 -3.02 -15.99 -28.53
CA THR A 53 -4.02 -15.77 -27.46
C THR A 53 -3.87 -14.41 -26.79
N VAL A 54 -4.99 -13.80 -26.43
CA VAL A 54 -5.08 -12.59 -25.59
C VAL A 54 -6.03 -12.87 -24.43
N THR A 55 -5.74 -12.34 -23.24
CA THR A 55 -6.62 -12.49 -22.08
C THR A 55 -7.45 -11.21 -21.91
N LEU A 56 -8.75 -11.38 -21.66
CA LEU A 56 -9.67 -10.33 -21.27
C LEU A 56 -10.01 -10.50 -19.79
N SER A 57 -10.01 -9.40 -19.02
CA SER A 57 -10.55 -9.37 -17.67
C SER A 57 -11.99 -8.85 -17.68
N ALA A 58 -12.77 -9.26 -16.68
CA ALA A 58 -14.11 -8.74 -16.45
C ALA A 58 -14.27 -8.30 -15.00
N THR A 59 -14.67 -7.05 -14.78
CA THR A 59 -14.85 -6.45 -13.46
C THR A 59 -16.33 -6.31 -13.15
N VAL A 60 -16.76 -6.75 -11.97
CA VAL A 60 -18.15 -6.72 -11.49
C VAL A 60 -18.32 -5.58 -10.48
N THR A 61 -19.42 -4.83 -10.59
CA THR A 61 -19.78 -3.74 -9.68
C THR A 61 -21.15 -4.02 -9.05
N PRO A 62 -21.37 -3.76 -7.74
CA PRO A 62 -20.37 -3.38 -6.75
C PRO A 62 -19.42 -4.55 -6.42
N GLU A 63 -18.28 -4.23 -5.80
CA GLU A 63 -17.27 -5.25 -5.47
C GLU A 63 -17.74 -6.22 -4.37
N ASP A 64 -18.74 -5.87 -3.57
CA ASP A 64 -19.36 -6.75 -2.57
C ASP A 64 -20.55 -7.56 -3.12
N ALA A 65 -20.79 -7.55 -4.44
CA ALA A 65 -21.87 -8.32 -5.05
C ALA A 65 -21.76 -9.83 -4.74
N THR A 66 -22.89 -10.44 -4.35
CA THR A 66 -22.96 -11.80 -3.79
C THR A 66 -22.63 -12.90 -4.80
N ASP A 67 -22.88 -12.68 -6.09
CA ASP A 67 -22.49 -13.60 -7.17
C ASP A 67 -21.79 -12.85 -8.30
N LYS A 68 -20.45 -12.95 -8.34
CA LYS A 68 -19.58 -12.34 -9.35
C LYS A 68 -19.33 -13.25 -10.57
N THR A 69 -20.03 -14.39 -10.69
CA THR A 69 -19.74 -15.37 -11.76
C THR A 69 -19.97 -14.75 -13.14
N ILE A 70 -18.95 -14.84 -14.01
CA ILE A 70 -19.00 -14.40 -15.41
C ILE A 70 -18.98 -15.62 -16.33
N THR A 71 -19.85 -15.61 -17.35
CA THR A 71 -19.80 -16.50 -18.51
C THR A 71 -19.31 -15.71 -19.73
N TRP A 72 -18.54 -16.38 -20.60
CA TRP A 72 -17.96 -15.78 -21.80
C TRP A 72 -18.52 -16.42 -23.06
N SER A 73 -18.71 -15.64 -24.12
CA SER A 73 -19.12 -16.13 -25.44
C SER A 73 -18.45 -15.35 -26.57
N SER A 74 -18.32 -15.98 -27.74
CA SER A 74 -17.86 -15.34 -28.98
C SER A 74 -19.01 -15.21 -29.97
N SER A 75 -19.05 -14.10 -30.73
CA SER A 75 -19.99 -13.95 -31.85
C SER A 75 -19.63 -14.81 -33.06
N ASP A 76 -18.36 -15.22 -33.21
CA ASP A 76 -17.91 -16.14 -34.25
C ASP A 76 -16.68 -16.95 -33.78
N GLU A 77 -16.93 -18.18 -33.32
CA GLU A 77 -15.90 -19.13 -32.89
C GLU A 77 -14.95 -19.59 -34.02
N LYS A 78 -15.28 -19.33 -35.29
CA LYS A 78 -14.37 -19.59 -36.42
C LYS A 78 -13.34 -18.49 -36.60
N VAL A 79 -13.62 -17.29 -36.08
CA VAL A 79 -12.68 -16.16 -36.04
C VAL A 79 -11.93 -16.18 -34.72
N ALA A 80 -12.61 -16.22 -33.58
CA ALA A 80 -11.98 -16.31 -32.27
C ALA A 80 -12.83 -17.09 -31.26
N THR A 81 -12.20 -17.99 -30.49
CA THR A 81 -12.83 -18.70 -29.36
C THR A 81 -12.47 -18.03 -28.04
N VAL A 82 -13.27 -18.25 -26.98
CA VAL A 82 -12.99 -17.76 -25.63
C VAL A 82 -13.25 -18.84 -24.59
N ASP A 83 -12.32 -18.99 -23.63
CA ASP A 83 -12.47 -19.86 -22.46
C ASP A 83 -11.98 -19.09 -21.22
N GLY A 84 -12.84 -18.91 -20.21
CA GLY A 84 -12.51 -18.17 -18.99
C GLY A 84 -11.96 -16.74 -19.19
N GLY A 85 -12.29 -16.09 -20.31
CA GLY A 85 -11.74 -14.78 -20.70
C GLY A 85 -10.46 -14.85 -21.53
N LYS A 86 -9.82 -16.02 -21.65
CA LYS A 86 -8.71 -16.26 -22.58
C LYS A 86 -9.26 -16.46 -23.99
N VAL A 87 -8.99 -15.50 -24.86
CA VAL A 87 -9.39 -15.52 -26.28
C VAL A 87 -8.28 -16.14 -27.12
N THR A 88 -8.62 -17.04 -28.05
CA THR A 88 -7.70 -17.62 -29.03
C THR A 88 -8.13 -17.20 -30.43
N GLY A 89 -7.22 -16.59 -31.21
CA GLY A 89 -7.46 -16.30 -32.62
C GLY A 89 -7.45 -17.59 -33.44
N VAL A 90 -8.47 -17.80 -34.28
CA VAL A 90 -8.66 -19.02 -35.09
C VAL A 90 -8.39 -18.75 -36.57
N ALA A 91 -9.01 -17.71 -37.13
CA ALA A 91 -8.82 -17.29 -38.53
C ALA A 91 -9.06 -15.78 -38.67
N GLU A 92 -8.53 -15.17 -39.74
CA GLU A 92 -8.65 -13.72 -39.94
C GLU A 92 -10.11 -13.24 -40.00
N GLY A 93 -10.38 -12.10 -39.35
CA GLY A 93 -11.71 -11.51 -39.24
C GLY A 93 -11.89 -10.70 -37.96
N THR A 94 -13.13 -10.40 -37.60
CA THR A 94 -13.47 -9.72 -36.34
C THR A 94 -14.59 -10.48 -35.62
N ALA A 95 -14.41 -10.74 -34.33
CA ALA A 95 -15.40 -11.34 -33.44
C ALA A 95 -15.62 -10.46 -32.20
N THR A 96 -16.87 -10.37 -31.74
CA THR A 96 -17.20 -9.72 -30.47
C THR A 96 -17.22 -10.78 -29.38
N ILE A 97 -16.32 -10.64 -28.41
CA ILE A 97 -16.29 -11.46 -27.20
C ILE A 97 -17.13 -10.77 -26.12
N THR A 98 -18.06 -11.49 -25.51
CA THR A 98 -19.01 -10.95 -24.53
C THR A 98 -18.82 -11.61 -23.18
N ALA A 99 -18.55 -10.82 -22.14
CA ALA A 99 -18.70 -11.22 -20.75
C ALA A 99 -20.15 -10.97 -20.32
N THR A 100 -20.78 -11.98 -19.72
CA THR A 100 -22.16 -11.90 -19.20
C THR A 100 -22.16 -12.31 -17.73
N THR A 101 -22.82 -11.53 -16.86
CA THR A 101 -23.01 -11.93 -15.47
C THR A 101 -23.94 -13.14 -15.40
N LYS A 102 -23.77 -14.02 -14.40
CA LYS A 102 -24.57 -15.24 -14.27
C LYS A 102 -26.09 -14.99 -14.08
N SER A 103 -26.50 -13.81 -13.61
CA SER A 103 -27.90 -13.38 -13.62
C SER A 103 -28.46 -13.16 -15.04
N GLY A 104 -27.60 -12.94 -16.03
CA GLY A 104 -27.94 -12.65 -17.44
C GLY A 104 -28.14 -11.16 -17.74
N ASP A 105 -28.41 -10.33 -16.72
CA ASP A 105 -28.91 -8.96 -16.90
C ASP A 105 -27.84 -7.92 -17.27
N LYS A 106 -26.54 -8.27 -17.22
CA LYS A 106 -25.43 -7.35 -17.45
C LYS A 106 -24.40 -7.98 -18.38
N THR A 107 -24.00 -7.22 -19.40
CA THR A 107 -23.01 -7.64 -20.39
C THR A 107 -21.99 -6.54 -20.67
N ALA A 108 -20.77 -6.94 -20.99
CA ALA A 108 -19.73 -6.07 -21.54
C ALA A 108 -18.94 -6.82 -22.62
N THR A 109 -18.37 -6.08 -23.56
CA THR A 109 -17.85 -6.64 -24.82
C THR A 109 -16.44 -6.17 -25.16
N CYS A 110 -15.64 -7.07 -25.74
CA CYS A 110 -14.41 -6.75 -26.44
C CYS A 110 -14.55 -7.05 -27.95
N THR A 111 -14.15 -6.13 -28.81
CA THR A 111 -14.02 -6.39 -30.26
C THR A 111 -12.62 -6.92 -30.56
N VAL A 112 -12.53 -8.19 -30.95
CA VAL A 112 -11.27 -8.87 -31.25
C VAL A 112 -11.09 -8.99 -32.76
N THR A 113 -10.03 -8.38 -33.29
CA THR A 113 -9.61 -8.54 -34.69
C THR A 113 -8.49 -9.56 -34.78
N VAL A 114 -8.69 -10.61 -35.57
CA VAL A 114 -7.68 -11.60 -35.89
C VAL A 114 -7.06 -11.25 -37.23
N SER A 115 -5.74 -11.10 -37.29
CA SER A 115 -5.01 -10.78 -38.53
C SER A 115 -3.54 -11.19 -38.43
N GLU A 116 -2.96 -11.61 -39.56
CA GLU A 116 -1.51 -11.84 -39.65
C GLU A 116 -0.68 -10.56 -39.42
N ASP A 117 -1.26 -9.39 -39.67
CA ASP A 117 -0.64 -8.07 -39.42
C ASP A 117 -0.83 -7.57 -37.97
N ALA A 118 -1.52 -8.32 -37.11
CA ALA A 118 -1.66 -7.96 -35.69
C ALA A 118 -0.27 -7.84 -35.03
N PRO A 119 -0.05 -6.89 -34.09
CA PRO A 119 1.21 -6.80 -33.36
C PRO A 119 1.55 -8.13 -32.70
N ALA A 120 2.80 -8.57 -32.84
CA ALA A 120 3.27 -9.71 -32.05
C ALA A 120 3.27 -9.30 -30.57
N VAL A 121 2.79 -10.18 -29.69
CA VAL A 121 2.97 -10.00 -28.25
C VAL A 121 4.46 -10.21 -27.96
N ILE A 122 5.19 -9.11 -27.81
CA ILE A 122 6.62 -9.14 -27.48
C ILE A 122 6.74 -9.36 -25.98
N GLU A 123 7.46 -10.42 -25.60
CA GLU A 123 7.95 -10.58 -24.23
C GLU A 123 9.30 -9.86 -24.12
N ASP A 124 9.35 -8.81 -23.31
CA ASP A 124 10.55 -8.01 -23.11
C ASP A 124 11.08 -8.24 -21.69
N THR A 125 12.19 -8.98 -21.58
CA THR A 125 12.85 -9.22 -20.30
C THR A 125 14.04 -8.28 -20.12
N LEU A 126 13.97 -7.46 -19.08
CA LEU A 126 15.05 -6.61 -18.63
C LEU A 126 15.91 -7.39 -17.61
N GLU A 127 17.20 -7.53 -17.90
CA GLU A 127 18.19 -8.17 -17.02
C GLU A 127 19.54 -7.44 -17.12
N GLY A 128 20.32 -7.42 -16.03
CA GLY A 128 21.67 -6.87 -16.01
C GLY A 128 21.72 -5.34 -16.13
N ASN A 129 22.60 -4.82 -17.00
CA ASN A 129 22.91 -3.39 -17.08
C ASN A 129 22.23 -2.71 -18.30
N ILE A 130 21.47 -1.65 -18.04
CA ILE A 130 20.93 -0.73 -19.05
C ILE A 130 21.89 0.46 -19.13
N THR A 131 22.74 0.49 -20.17
CA THR A 131 23.84 1.47 -20.34
C THR A 131 23.54 2.57 -21.36
N ALA A 132 22.33 2.63 -21.88
CA ALA A 132 21.86 3.63 -22.84
C ALA A 132 20.34 3.81 -22.66
N ASP A 133 19.81 4.92 -23.17
CA ASP A 133 18.38 5.21 -23.07
C ASP A 133 17.51 4.08 -23.63
N ARG A 134 16.47 3.71 -22.88
CA ARG A 134 15.56 2.60 -23.20
C ARG A 134 14.12 3.00 -22.87
N THR A 135 13.19 2.58 -23.71
CA THR A 135 11.74 2.68 -23.44
C THR A 135 11.15 1.29 -23.21
N ILE A 136 10.41 1.13 -22.12
CA ILE A 136 9.52 -0.02 -21.88
C ILE A 136 8.16 0.34 -22.49
N SER A 137 7.62 -0.52 -23.35
CA SER A 137 6.33 -0.28 -24.00
C SER A 137 5.16 -0.95 -23.29
N ALA A 138 4.04 -0.24 -23.22
CA ALA A 138 2.79 -0.76 -22.68
C ALA A 138 2.13 -1.82 -23.57
N ALA A 139 2.58 -1.97 -24.82
CA ALA A 139 2.14 -3.03 -25.73
C ALA A 139 2.83 -4.39 -25.49
N ASN A 140 3.91 -4.41 -24.72
CA ASN A 140 4.72 -5.60 -24.46
C ASN A 140 4.31 -6.27 -23.15
N LYS A 141 4.61 -7.57 -23.01
CA LYS A 141 4.69 -8.24 -21.71
C LYS A 141 6.09 -7.98 -21.14
N ASN A 142 6.19 -7.06 -20.21
CA ASN A 142 7.49 -6.65 -19.66
C ASN A 142 7.82 -7.45 -18.39
N PHE A 143 9.08 -7.88 -18.27
CA PHE A 143 9.59 -8.63 -17.13
C PHE A 143 10.89 -8.03 -16.60
N LEU A 144 11.11 -8.07 -15.28
CA LEU A 144 12.39 -7.82 -14.64
C LEU A 144 12.97 -9.15 -14.17
N LYS A 145 14.27 -9.38 -14.33
CA LYS A 145 14.93 -10.63 -13.92
C LYS A 145 16.26 -10.36 -13.21
N GLY A 146 16.32 -10.79 -11.95
CA GLY A 146 17.43 -10.46 -11.05
C GLY A 146 17.60 -8.95 -10.88
N PHE A 147 18.81 -8.51 -10.50
CA PHE A 147 19.11 -7.09 -10.38
C PHE A 147 19.29 -6.45 -11.77
N VAL A 148 18.46 -5.45 -12.04
CA VAL A 148 18.44 -4.67 -13.28
C VAL A 148 18.89 -3.25 -12.96
N TYR A 149 20.09 -2.88 -13.43
CA TYR A 149 20.70 -1.58 -13.13
C TYR A 149 20.55 -0.63 -14.32
N VAL A 150 19.87 0.50 -14.13
CA VAL A 150 19.97 1.64 -15.04
C VAL A 150 21.23 2.41 -14.66
N LYS A 151 22.24 2.39 -15.53
CA LYS A 151 23.57 2.91 -15.25
C LYS A 151 23.64 4.42 -15.48
N SER A 152 24.57 5.07 -14.78
CA SER A 152 24.77 6.53 -14.87
C SER A 152 24.84 7.03 -16.33
N GLY A 153 24.07 8.08 -16.64
CA GLY A 153 23.93 8.64 -17.98
C GLY A 153 22.84 8.01 -18.86
N ALA A 154 22.20 6.91 -18.44
CA ALA A 154 21.06 6.31 -19.14
C ALA A 154 19.71 6.68 -18.51
N THR A 155 18.69 6.78 -19.34
CA THR A 155 17.29 7.02 -18.96
C THR A 155 16.42 5.80 -19.31
N LEU A 156 15.73 5.25 -18.31
CA LEU A 156 14.68 4.26 -18.51
C LEU A 156 13.32 4.96 -18.54
N THR A 157 12.72 5.09 -19.72
CA THR A 157 11.35 5.59 -19.90
C THR A 157 10.37 4.43 -19.87
N ILE A 158 9.20 4.61 -19.26
CA ILE A 158 8.14 3.61 -19.17
C ILE A 158 6.83 4.22 -19.65
N GLU A 159 6.21 3.62 -20.67
CA GLU A 159 4.94 4.10 -21.21
C GLU A 159 3.78 3.92 -20.21
N ALA A 160 2.89 4.91 -20.13
CA ALA A 160 1.68 4.84 -19.30
C ALA A 160 0.84 3.59 -19.59
N GLY A 161 0.43 2.87 -18.55
CA GLY A 161 -0.28 1.60 -18.66
C GLY A 161 0.62 0.37 -18.82
N SER A 162 1.96 0.52 -18.78
CA SER A 162 2.86 -0.62 -18.75
C SER A 162 2.69 -1.45 -17.49
N VAL A 163 2.56 -2.77 -17.65
CA VAL A 163 2.74 -3.74 -16.57
C VAL A 163 4.14 -4.35 -16.70
N ILE A 164 4.87 -4.37 -15.59
CA ILE A 164 6.23 -4.93 -15.46
C ILE A 164 6.20 -5.99 -14.36
N LYS A 165 6.45 -7.25 -14.73
CA LYS A 165 6.40 -8.38 -13.80
C LYS A 165 7.80 -8.76 -13.30
N GLY A 166 8.02 -8.65 -12.00
CA GLY A 166 9.24 -9.15 -11.36
C GLY A 166 9.24 -10.68 -11.38
N ILE A 167 10.20 -11.28 -12.09
CA ILE A 167 10.35 -12.74 -12.10
C ILE A 167 10.81 -13.18 -10.71
N SER A 168 9.96 -13.96 -10.08
CA SER A 168 10.17 -14.48 -8.74
C SER A 168 11.19 -15.62 -8.72
N VAL A 169 11.87 -15.77 -7.59
CA VAL A 169 13.03 -16.65 -7.43
C VAL A 169 12.86 -17.54 -6.19
N ALA A 170 13.75 -18.52 -6.01
CA ALA A 170 13.78 -19.27 -4.75
C ALA A 170 14.41 -18.41 -3.63
N SER A 171 13.96 -18.59 -2.37
CA SER A 171 14.50 -17.89 -1.21
C SER A 171 16.04 -17.99 -1.15
N GLY A 172 16.71 -16.83 -0.95
CA GLY A 172 18.17 -16.69 -0.98
C GLY A 172 18.77 -16.46 -2.37
N GLU A 173 18.00 -16.57 -3.46
CA GLU A 173 18.41 -16.08 -4.79
C GLU A 173 18.15 -14.57 -4.90
N ARG A 174 18.78 -13.90 -5.88
CA ARG A 174 18.59 -12.47 -6.13
C ARG A 174 17.25 -12.23 -6.84
N ALA A 175 16.24 -11.80 -6.09
CA ALA A 175 14.94 -11.44 -6.63
C ALA A 175 15.02 -10.31 -7.66
N ALA A 176 14.06 -10.30 -8.60
CA ALA A 176 13.95 -9.24 -9.59
C ALA A 176 13.85 -7.86 -8.93
N SER A 177 14.79 -6.96 -9.21
CA SER A 177 14.83 -5.62 -8.60
C SER A 177 15.26 -4.59 -9.65
N LEU A 178 14.62 -3.43 -9.67
CA LEU A 178 15.00 -2.33 -10.57
C LEU A 178 15.79 -1.29 -9.78
N ILE A 179 17.05 -1.07 -10.15
CA ILE A 179 17.97 -0.15 -9.48
C ILE A 179 18.34 0.98 -10.43
N ILE A 180 18.00 2.21 -10.05
CA ILE A 180 18.41 3.44 -10.74
C ILE A 180 19.66 3.97 -10.03
N GLU A 181 20.82 3.93 -10.68
CA GLU A 181 22.07 4.39 -10.07
C GLU A 181 22.22 5.92 -10.10
N PRO A 182 23.11 6.52 -9.26
CA PRO A 182 23.34 7.96 -9.29
C PRO A 182 23.74 8.48 -10.69
N GLY A 183 23.07 9.54 -11.14
CA GLY A 183 23.21 10.10 -12.49
C GLY A 183 22.48 9.32 -13.60
N ALA A 184 21.78 8.23 -13.29
CA ALA A 184 20.79 7.60 -14.16
C ALA A 184 19.39 8.18 -13.90
N LYS A 185 18.42 7.85 -14.75
CA LYS A 185 17.03 8.32 -14.60
C LYS A 185 15.98 7.24 -14.86
N ILE A 186 14.87 7.34 -14.14
CA ILE A 186 13.60 6.67 -14.48
C ILE A 186 12.54 7.71 -14.84
N ILE A 187 11.82 7.51 -15.94
CA ILE A 187 10.67 8.34 -16.34
C ILE A 187 9.45 7.41 -16.43
N ALA A 188 8.79 7.22 -15.29
CA ALA A 188 7.55 6.45 -15.18
C ALA A 188 6.40 7.43 -14.94
N GLU A 189 5.78 7.90 -16.01
CA GLU A 189 4.65 8.85 -15.97
C GLU A 189 3.39 8.18 -16.52
N GLY A 190 2.70 7.46 -15.63
CA GLY A 190 1.36 6.95 -15.86
C GLY A 190 0.31 8.06 -15.87
N THR A 191 -0.95 7.66 -16.05
CA THR A 191 -2.13 8.54 -15.87
C THR A 191 -3.16 7.86 -14.97
N VAL A 192 -4.22 8.58 -14.58
CA VAL A 192 -5.32 8.00 -13.79
C VAL A 192 -5.90 6.74 -14.47
N ASP A 193 -6.18 6.83 -15.77
CA ASP A 193 -6.74 5.72 -16.56
C ASP A 193 -5.69 4.64 -16.95
N LYS A 194 -4.40 4.97 -16.84
CA LYS A 194 -3.27 4.14 -17.29
C LYS A 194 -2.08 4.25 -16.33
N PRO A 195 -2.23 3.81 -15.07
CA PRO A 195 -1.11 3.76 -14.14
C PRO A 195 -0.07 2.74 -14.62
N ILE A 196 1.18 2.94 -14.23
CA ILE A 196 2.27 1.98 -14.45
C ILE A 196 2.26 1.01 -13.28
N VAL A 197 2.37 -0.29 -13.53
CA VAL A 197 2.28 -1.34 -12.49
C VAL A 197 3.56 -2.18 -12.48
N PHE A 198 4.28 -2.16 -11.38
CA PHE A 198 5.29 -3.16 -11.04
C PHE A 198 4.67 -4.18 -10.10
N THR A 199 4.72 -5.47 -10.44
CA THR A 199 4.02 -6.52 -9.68
C THR A 199 4.69 -7.88 -9.83
N SER A 200 4.21 -8.86 -9.05
CA SER A 200 4.60 -10.27 -9.11
C SER A 200 4.35 -10.90 -10.51
N ASP A 201 5.22 -11.83 -10.91
CA ASP A 201 4.98 -12.70 -12.07
C ASP A 201 3.94 -13.81 -11.84
N LYS A 202 3.48 -14.00 -10.60
CA LYS A 202 2.49 -15.03 -10.25
C LYS A 202 1.08 -14.68 -10.72
N GLU A 203 0.34 -15.75 -11.01
CA GLU A 203 -1.09 -15.71 -11.30
C GLU A 203 -1.91 -15.10 -10.15
N PRO A 204 -3.05 -14.47 -10.45
CA PRO A 204 -3.99 -13.98 -9.43
C PRO A 204 -4.34 -15.05 -8.39
N GLY A 205 -4.49 -14.63 -7.14
CA GLY A 205 -4.73 -15.49 -5.99
C GLY A 205 -3.50 -16.26 -5.49
N LYS A 206 -2.38 -16.28 -6.23
CA LYS A 206 -1.13 -16.98 -5.87
C LYS A 206 0.06 -16.06 -5.57
N ARG A 207 -0.14 -14.75 -5.67
CA ARG A 207 0.87 -13.75 -5.32
C ARG A 207 1.12 -13.80 -3.82
N VAL A 208 2.37 -13.57 -3.44
CA VAL A 208 2.77 -13.41 -2.04
C VAL A 208 3.65 -12.19 -1.93
N THR A 209 3.67 -11.60 -0.74
CA THR A 209 4.62 -10.55 -0.43
C THR A 209 6.06 -11.03 -0.70
N GLY A 210 6.91 -10.16 -1.25
CA GLY A 210 8.25 -10.53 -1.69
C GLY A 210 8.36 -11.58 -2.79
N ASP A 211 7.39 -11.62 -3.71
CA ASP A 211 7.58 -12.30 -4.99
C ASP A 211 8.71 -11.65 -5.81
N TRP A 212 9.00 -10.35 -5.60
CA TRP A 212 10.13 -9.65 -6.21
C TRP A 212 10.73 -8.60 -5.26
N GLY A 213 11.92 -8.08 -5.59
CA GLY A 213 12.70 -7.22 -4.71
C GLY A 213 12.13 -5.84 -4.49
N GLY A 214 11.82 -5.09 -5.55
CA GLY A 214 11.30 -3.73 -5.46
C GLY A 214 11.99 -2.73 -6.38
N LEU A 215 11.68 -1.44 -6.16
CA LEU A 215 12.25 -0.32 -6.89
C LEU A 215 13.21 0.47 -5.99
N ILE A 216 14.48 0.55 -6.39
CA ILE A 216 15.53 1.28 -5.69
C ILE A 216 15.96 2.46 -6.56
N ILE A 217 15.89 3.67 -6.02
CA ILE A 217 16.37 4.89 -6.70
C ILE A 217 17.51 5.49 -5.88
N CYS A 218 18.70 5.59 -6.49
CA CYS A 218 19.87 6.21 -5.88
C CYS A 218 20.20 7.54 -6.58
N GLY A 219 20.56 8.55 -5.79
CA GLY A 219 21.05 9.86 -6.24
C GLY A 219 22.34 10.27 -5.52
N ASN A 220 22.83 11.49 -5.76
CA ASN A 220 24.01 12.02 -5.08
C ASN A 220 23.68 13.03 -3.96
N ALA A 221 22.40 13.22 -3.60
CA ALA A 221 22.00 14.21 -2.60
C ALA A 221 22.57 13.89 -1.20
N ARG A 222 22.52 14.88 -0.32
CA ARG A 222 23.23 14.85 0.96
C ARG A 222 22.73 13.73 1.88
N VAL A 223 23.68 12.99 2.45
CA VAL A 223 23.48 12.04 3.55
C VAL A 223 24.39 12.42 4.73
N ASN A 224 24.05 11.98 5.94
CA ASN A 224 24.79 12.29 7.17
C ASN A 224 25.86 11.24 7.56
N ARG A 225 26.17 10.30 6.65
CA ARG A 225 27.17 9.25 6.85
C ARG A 225 28.59 9.81 6.73
N THR A 226 29.55 9.17 7.38
CA THR A 226 30.97 9.56 7.31
C THR A 226 31.67 9.04 6.05
N ASN A 227 31.31 7.84 5.62
CA ASN A 227 31.70 7.24 4.33
C ASN A 227 30.48 7.18 3.41
N GLN A 228 30.69 7.17 2.10
CA GLN A 228 29.59 7.00 1.15
C GLN A 228 28.88 5.66 1.41
N PRO A 229 27.58 5.66 1.72
CA PRO A 229 26.84 4.44 1.99
C PRO A 229 26.66 3.59 0.73
N THR A 230 26.39 2.32 0.95
CA THR A 230 26.00 1.34 -0.06
C THR A 230 24.58 0.90 0.25
N ILE A 231 23.74 0.74 -0.78
CA ILE A 231 22.39 0.23 -0.61
C ILE A 231 22.42 -1.22 -0.11
N GLU A 232 21.57 -1.53 0.86
CA GLU A 232 21.41 -2.86 1.42
C GLU A 232 20.55 -3.77 0.52
N GLY A 233 20.19 -4.96 1.01
CA GLY A 233 19.56 -5.99 0.18
C GLY A 233 20.42 -6.59 -0.92
N GLY A 234 21.69 -6.17 -1.04
CA GLY A 234 22.71 -6.79 -1.91
C GLY A 234 23.03 -6.17 -3.28
N PRO A 235 22.33 -5.17 -3.87
CA PRO A 235 22.73 -4.58 -5.15
C PRO A 235 24.11 -3.90 -5.17
N GLY A 236 24.65 -3.47 -4.03
CA GLY A 236 26.01 -2.92 -3.92
C GLY A 236 26.18 -1.52 -4.52
N THR A 237 25.09 -0.87 -4.93
CA THR A 237 25.08 0.50 -5.45
C THR A 237 25.42 1.49 -4.35
N HIS A 238 26.44 2.32 -4.58
CA HIS A 238 26.78 3.43 -3.69
C HIS A 238 25.86 4.62 -3.98
N TYR A 239 25.49 5.38 -2.95
CA TYR A 239 24.58 6.51 -3.08
C TYR A 239 24.97 7.69 -2.17
N GLY A 240 24.42 8.87 -2.47
CA GLY A 240 24.53 10.07 -1.66
C GLY A 240 25.91 10.72 -1.65
N ASN A 241 25.95 11.94 -1.09
CA ASN A 241 27.17 12.69 -0.81
C ASN A 241 27.28 12.97 0.70
N THR A 242 28.45 12.75 1.29
CA THR A 242 28.67 12.88 2.73
C THR A 242 29.12 14.27 3.19
N THR A 243 29.58 15.13 2.27
CA THR A 243 30.27 16.39 2.58
C THR A 243 29.64 17.64 1.96
N SER A 244 28.84 17.49 0.91
CA SER A 244 28.37 18.59 0.06
C SER A 244 26.87 18.50 -0.23
N ASP A 245 26.21 19.65 -0.21
CA ASP A 245 24.77 19.82 -0.48
C ASP A 245 24.50 20.11 -1.98
N GLU A 246 25.54 20.15 -2.82
CA GLU A 246 25.45 20.58 -4.24
C GLU A 246 24.46 19.75 -5.08
N PHE A 247 24.26 18.48 -4.71
CA PHE A 247 23.37 17.54 -5.38
C PHE A 247 21.94 17.50 -4.78
N ASN A 248 21.63 18.33 -3.78
CA ASN A 248 20.30 18.37 -3.17
C ASN A 248 19.19 18.80 -4.15
N GLY A 249 19.55 19.40 -5.29
CA GLY A 249 18.65 19.70 -6.41
C GLY A 249 18.71 18.71 -7.58
N GLU A 250 19.46 17.61 -7.48
CA GLU A 250 19.55 16.60 -8.54
C GLU A 250 18.19 15.92 -8.78
N SER A 251 17.99 15.42 -10.00
CA SER A 251 16.79 14.68 -10.41
C SER A 251 17.17 13.28 -10.91
N SER A 252 16.71 12.25 -10.21
CA SER A 252 16.72 10.85 -10.68
C SER A 252 15.52 10.54 -11.60
N GLY A 253 14.75 11.56 -11.99
CA GLY A 253 13.62 11.46 -12.93
C GLY A 253 12.25 11.67 -12.26
N LYS A 254 11.27 10.83 -12.63
CA LYS A 254 9.86 10.97 -12.26
C LYS A 254 9.19 9.62 -12.01
N LEU A 255 8.44 9.52 -10.91
CA LEU A 255 7.40 8.52 -10.67
C LEU A 255 6.05 9.24 -10.55
N LYS A 256 5.11 8.94 -11.45
CA LYS A 256 3.74 9.46 -11.39
C LYS A 256 2.68 8.45 -11.81
N TYR A 257 1.64 8.27 -10.99
CA TYR A 257 0.61 7.22 -11.14
C TYR A 257 1.25 5.82 -11.30
N VAL A 258 1.97 5.41 -10.27
CA VAL A 258 2.73 4.15 -10.23
C VAL A 258 2.22 3.24 -9.10
N ARG A 259 2.03 1.95 -9.38
CA ARG A 259 1.79 0.91 -8.37
C ARG A 259 3.00 -0.01 -8.26
N ILE A 260 3.34 -0.40 -7.04
CA ILE A 260 4.42 -1.30 -6.68
C ILE A 260 3.82 -2.35 -5.75
N GLU A 261 3.59 -3.55 -6.27
CA GLU A 261 2.78 -4.58 -5.62
C GLU A 261 3.62 -5.83 -5.36
N PHE A 262 3.51 -6.44 -4.17
CA PHE A 262 4.21 -7.69 -3.81
C PHE A 262 5.75 -7.61 -3.86
N ALA A 263 6.27 -6.39 -3.70
CA ALA A 263 7.69 -6.09 -3.61
C ALA A 263 8.26 -6.43 -2.21
N GLY A 264 9.51 -6.03 -1.98
CA GLY A 264 10.27 -6.20 -0.75
C GLY A 264 10.83 -7.61 -0.62
N TYR A 265 12.14 -7.80 -0.42
CA TYR A 265 12.72 -9.16 -0.43
C TYR A 265 13.88 -9.36 0.56
N PRO A 266 13.80 -10.34 1.48
CA PRO A 266 14.87 -10.66 2.42
C PRO A 266 15.94 -11.50 1.72
N LEU A 267 17.05 -10.87 1.32
CA LEU A 267 18.15 -11.59 0.66
C LEU A 267 19.00 -12.37 1.68
N GLU A 268 19.30 -11.75 2.81
CA GLU A 268 19.88 -12.34 4.01
C GLU A 268 19.14 -11.74 5.22
N PRO A 269 19.17 -12.37 6.42
CA PRO A 269 18.57 -11.75 7.61
C PRO A 269 19.20 -10.40 7.92
N ASP A 270 18.36 -9.40 8.23
CA ASP A 270 18.76 -8.01 8.46
C ASP A 270 19.46 -7.38 7.22
N LYS A 271 19.08 -7.82 6.01
CA LYS A 271 19.47 -7.28 4.68
C LYS A 271 18.37 -7.50 3.65
N GLU A 272 17.33 -6.74 3.80
CA GLU A 272 16.15 -6.74 2.97
C GLU A 272 16.27 -5.71 1.81
N ILE A 273 15.32 -5.78 0.87
CA ILE A 273 15.01 -4.72 -0.09
C ILE A 273 13.57 -4.31 0.23
N ASN A 274 13.26 -3.02 0.09
CA ASN A 274 11.95 -2.45 0.42
C ASN A 274 11.06 -2.29 -0.81
N GLY A 275 9.80 -1.89 -0.61
CA GLY A 275 8.87 -1.64 -1.71
C GLY A 275 9.38 -0.54 -2.64
N LEU A 276 9.61 0.65 -2.09
CA LEU A 276 10.24 1.77 -2.77
C LEU A 276 11.33 2.43 -1.91
N THR A 277 12.59 2.21 -2.28
CA THR A 277 13.76 2.73 -1.56
C THR A 277 14.36 3.96 -2.24
N PHE A 278 14.66 5.01 -1.46
CA PHE A 278 15.32 6.23 -1.93
C PHE A 278 16.71 6.41 -1.26
N GLY A 279 17.78 6.05 -1.97
CA GLY A 279 19.16 6.28 -1.53
C GLY A 279 19.68 7.67 -1.93
N GLY A 280 19.67 8.65 -1.02
CA GLY A 280 20.25 9.98 -1.27
C GLY A 280 19.65 10.68 -2.50
N VAL A 281 18.33 10.61 -2.68
CA VAL A 281 17.66 11.14 -3.88
C VAL A 281 17.37 12.63 -3.73
N GLY A 282 17.64 13.40 -4.79
CA GLY A 282 17.54 14.87 -4.80
C GLY A 282 16.12 15.41 -5.03
N SER A 283 15.89 16.63 -4.56
CA SER A 283 14.61 17.36 -4.64
C SER A 283 14.15 17.74 -6.05
N GLY A 284 14.99 17.55 -7.08
CA GLY A 284 14.59 17.67 -8.48
C GLY A 284 13.90 16.42 -9.03
N THR A 285 13.79 15.35 -8.23
CA THR A 285 13.05 14.13 -8.58
C THR A 285 11.57 14.33 -8.26
N GLU A 286 10.69 14.05 -9.22
CA GLU A 286 9.24 14.15 -9.04
C GLU A 286 8.66 12.82 -8.57
N VAL A 287 7.99 12.79 -7.41
CA VAL A 287 7.32 11.58 -6.89
C VAL A 287 5.89 11.96 -6.49
N GLU A 288 4.89 11.48 -7.22
CA GLU A 288 3.49 11.82 -6.97
C GLU A 288 2.53 10.70 -7.36
N PHE A 289 1.49 10.41 -6.57
CA PHE A 289 0.54 9.32 -6.88
C PHE A 289 1.28 7.98 -7.05
N VAL A 290 1.90 7.53 -5.97
CA VAL A 290 2.57 6.22 -5.92
C VAL A 290 1.87 5.38 -4.86
N GLN A 291 1.55 4.13 -5.19
CA GLN A 291 1.02 3.15 -4.26
C GLN A 291 2.01 2.01 -4.12
N VAL A 292 2.37 1.69 -2.87
CA VAL A 292 3.08 0.45 -2.52
C VAL A 292 2.09 -0.46 -1.79
N SER A 293 2.08 -1.75 -2.12
CA SER A 293 1.11 -2.69 -1.57
C SER A 293 1.70 -4.08 -1.37
N TYR A 294 1.42 -4.68 -0.21
CA TYR A 294 1.94 -6.01 0.16
C TYR A 294 3.47 -6.13 0.04
N SER A 295 4.22 -5.08 0.41
CA SER A 295 5.68 -5.15 0.56
C SER A 295 6.07 -6.14 1.66
N ASN A 296 7.15 -6.92 1.51
CA ASN A 296 7.59 -7.87 2.57
C ASN A 296 8.37 -7.18 3.69
N ASP A 297 8.74 -5.94 3.43
CA ASP A 297 9.40 -5.07 4.36
C ASP A 297 8.74 -3.69 4.21
N ASP A 298 9.46 -2.61 4.46
CA ASP A 298 8.95 -1.26 4.36
C ASP A 298 8.26 -0.96 3.04
N SER A 299 7.14 -0.24 3.13
CA SER A 299 6.47 0.29 1.94
C SER A 299 7.31 1.39 1.29
N TYR A 300 7.84 2.33 2.09
CA TYR A 300 8.71 3.40 1.62
C TYR A 300 9.83 3.65 2.62
N GLU A 301 11.04 3.79 2.11
CA GLU A 301 12.21 4.08 2.93
C GLU A 301 13.08 5.17 2.28
N TRP A 302 13.49 6.15 3.09
CA TRP A 302 14.38 7.24 2.67
C TRP A 302 15.72 7.21 3.41
N PHE A 303 16.71 6.61 2.76
CA PHE A 303 18.11 6.68 3.14
C PHE A 303 18.73 8.05 2.79
N GLY A 304 18.42 9.07 3.59
CA GLY A 304 18.91 10.43 3.38
C GLY A 304 18.37 11.13 2.12
N GLY A 305 19.00 12.25 1.74
CA GLY A 305 18.60 13.06 0.59
C GLY A 305 17.49 14.08 0.87
N THR A 306 16.86 14.57 -0.20
CA THR A 306 15.97 15.75 -0.18
C THR A 306 14.75 15.63 -1.09
N VAL A 307 14.51 14.47 -1.71
CA VAL A 307 13.33 14.21 -2.56
C VAL A 307 12.03 14.57 -1.83
N ASN A 308 11.12 15.27 -2.51
CA ASN A 308 9.80 15.61 -2.00
C ASN A 308 8.76 14.70 -2.66
N ALA A 309 7.68 14.36 -1.96
CA ALA A 309 6.67 13.45 -2.49
C ALA A 309 5.24 13.81 -2.07
N LYS A 310 4.26 13.57 -2.94
CA LYS A 310 2.84 13.68 -2.56
C LYS A 310 2.01 12.48 -2.99
N HIS A 311 0.84 12.32 -2.37
CA HIS A 311 -0.14 11.30 -2.75
C HIS A 311 0.49 9.89 -2.71
N LEU A 312 1.03 9.51 -1.55
CA LEU A 312 1.64 8.20 -1.30
C LEU A 312 0.68 7.28 -0.55
N ILE A 313 0.72 5.98 -0.85
CA ILE A 313 -0.15 4.98 -0.24
C ILE A 313 0.68 3.76 0.15
N ALA A 314 0.80 3.50 1.44
CA ALA A 314 1.21 2.21 1.99
C ALA A 314 -0.05 1.37 2.23
N TYR A 315 -0.14 0.17 1.64
CA TYR A 315 -1.32 -0.68 1.78
C TYR A 315 -0.91 -2.11 2.13
N LYS A 316 -1.19 -2.50 3.39
CA LYS A 316 -0.92 -3.86 3.89
C LYS A 316 0.53 -4.33 3.67
N GLY A 317 1.49 -3.41 3.80
CA GLY A 317 2.91 -3.76 3.92
C GLY A 317 3.16 -4.66 5.13
N TRP A 318 4.23 -5.43 5.08
CA TRP A 318 4.60 -6.37 6.13
C TRP A 318 5.25 -5.64 7.31
N ASP A 319 6.28 -4.83 7.06
CA ASP A 319 6.92 -4.00 8.09
C ASP A 319 6.45 -2.54 8.10
N ASP A 320 7.30 -1.51 8.07
CA ASP A 320 6.88 -0.13 8.34
C ASP A 320 6.26 0.55 7.10
N ASP A 321 5.39 1.53 7.34
CA ASP A 321 4.73 2.24 6.23
C ASP A 321 5.67 3.30 5.61
N PHE A 322 6.44 4.01 6.44
CA PHE A 322 7.30 5.13 6.05
C PHE A 322 8.51 5.23 7.01
N ASP A 323 9.67 4.65 6.64
CA ASP A 323 10.92 4.85 7.39
C ASP A 323 11.80 5.94 6.76
N THR A 324 12.51 6.69 7.60
CA THR A 324 13.37 7.81 7.24
C THR A 324 14.61 7.84 8.13
N ASP A 325 15.79 7.76 7.51
CA ASP A 325 17.07 7.81 8.23
C ASP A 325 18.13 8.69 7.50
N TYR A 326 19.38 8.54 7.93
CA TYR A 326 20.61 9.04 7.30
C TYR A 326 20.61 10.49 6.81
N GLY A 327 19.85 11.35 7.49
CA GLY A 327 19.80 12.78 7.23
C GLY A 327 18.75 13.21 6.21
N TYR A 328 17.69 12.42 6.01
CA TYR A 328 16.63 12.75 5.05
C TYR A 328 15.91 14.04 5.46
N THR A 329 15.72 14.97 4.51
CA THR A 329 15.17 16.32 4.76
C THR A 329 14.10 16.74 3.75
N GLY A 330 13.44 15.78 3.12
CA GLY A 330 12.35 16.03 2.16
C GLY A 330 11.05 16.53 2.80
N LYS A 331 10.16 17.06 1.96
CA LYS A 331 8.79 17.49 2.33
C LYS A 331 7.78 16.53 1.70
N LEU A 332 6.77 16.12 2.48
CA LEU A 332 5.80 15.12 2.07
C LEU A 332 4.36 15.57 2.42
N GLN A 333 3.41 15.36 1.50
CA GLN A 333 2.00 15.76 1.73
C GLN A 333 0.98 14.79 1.11
N PHE A 334 -0.14 14.55 1.81
CA PHE A 334 -1.19 13.61 1.41
C PHE A 334 -0.66 12.16 1.35
N LEU A 335 -0.51 11.55 2.52
CA LEU A 335 -0.01 10.18 2.65
C LEU A 335 -1.04 9.33 3.38
N LEU A 336 -1.29 8.12 2.87
CA LEU A 336 -2.21 7.15 3.45
C LEU A 336 -1.44 5.89 3.86
N SER A 337 -1.73 5.37 5.05
CA SER A 337 -1.54 3.95 5.37
C SER A 337 -2.87 3.30 5.69
N VAL A 338 -3.05 2.06 5.21
CA VAL A 338 -4.08 1.15 5.73
C VAL A 338 -3.43 -0.20 6.04
N ARG A 339 -3.40 -0.54 7.33
CA ARG A 339 -2.82 -1.77 7.87
C ARG A 339 -3.81 -2.92 7.92
N ASP A 340 -3.30 -4.14 7.76
CA ASP A 340 -4.06 -5.37 8.02
C ASP A 340 -3.66 -5.96 9.39
N LYS A 341 -4.65 -6.28 10.22
CA LYS A 341 -4.41 -6.84 11.56
C LYS A 341 -3.66 -8.17 11.58
N ASP A 342 -3.66 -8.91 10.47
CA ASP A 342 -3.04 -10.23 10.35
C ASP A 342 -1.64 -10.20 9.71
N ILE A 343 -1.11 -9.00 9.41
CA ILE A 343 0.19 -8.76 8.75
C ILE A 343 1.03 -7.83 9.64
N ALA A 344 2.21 -8.28 10.08
CA ALA A 344 3.18 -7.48 10.85
C ALA A 344 4.51 -8.25 10.94
N ASP A 345 5.64 -7.57 10.88
CA ASP A 345 6.97 -8.19 11.00
C ASP A 345 7.42 -8.43 12.44
N THR A 346 8.39 -9.34 12.59
CA THR A 346 9.08 -9.70 13.84
C THR A 346 10.01 -8.62 14.40
N SER A 347 10.32 -7.56 13.66
CA SER A 347 10.93 -6.30 14.12
C SER A 347 10.03 -5.50 15.10
N ASP A 348 8.71 -5.70 15.02
CA ASP A 348 7.59 -4.93 15.59
C ASP A 348 7.18 -3.66 14.77
N SER A 349 6.24 -3.81 13.82
CA SER A 349 5.87 -2.82 12.79
C SER A 349 5.09 -1.57 13.25
N ASN A 350 5.26 -0.49 12.48
CA ASN A 350 4.95 0.91 12.77
C ASN A 350 4.35 1.65 11.56
N GLY A 351 3.74 2.79 11.85
CA GLY A 351 3.24 3.73 10.84
C GLY A 351 4.28 4.75 10.37
N PHE A 352 5.26 5.02 11.22
CA PHE A 352 6.46 5.79 10.92
C PHE A 352 7.58 5.20 11.75
N GLU A 353 8.72 4.95 11.12
CA GLU A 353 9.99 4.79 11.78
C GLU A 353 10.91 5.96 11.39
N SER A 354 11.77 6.37 12.33
CA SER A 354 12.75 7.40 12.02
C SER A 354 13.87 7.46 13.05
N ASP A 355 15.10 7.41 12.55
CA ASP A 355 16.29 7.82 13.29
C ASP A 355 17.18 8.83 12.53
N ASN A 356 18.13 9.44 13.23
CA ASN A 356 19.18 10.20 12.53
C ASN A 356 20.15 9.24 11.82
N ASP A 357 20.53 8.20 12.54
CA ASP A 357 21.21 7.02 12.09
C ASP A 357 21.09 5.94 13.20
N GLY A 358 21.43 4.70 12.86
CA GLY A 358 21.40 3.57 13.80
C GLY A 358 22.29 3.71 15.05
N ASP A 359 23.13 4.74 15.19
CA ASP A 359 23.91 5.07 16.39
C ASP A 359 23.32 6.25 17.18
N GLY A 360 22.35 6.98 16.62
CA GLY A 360 21.80 8.22 17.17
C GLY A 360 22.78 9.38 17.17
N SER A 361 23.70 9.42 16.20
CA SER A 361 24.79 10.40 16.17
C SER A 361 24.30 11.85 16.03
N THR A 362 25.18 12.83 16.23
CA THR A 362 24.92 14.25 15.95
C THR A 362 25.38 14.69 14.55
N ASN A 363 25.55 13.74 13.61
CA ASN A 363 25.96 14.07 12.25
C ASN A 363 24.87 14.87 11.54
N THR A 364 25.30 15.77 10.64
CA THR A 364 24.42 16.63 9.84
C THR A 364 24.46 16.26 8.36
N PRO A 365 23.34 16.43 7.60
CA PRO A 365 22.03 16.92 8.04
C PRO A 365 21.36 15.99 9.05
N PHE A 366 20.55 16.54 9.95
CA PHE A 366 19.71 15.70 10.79
C PHE A 366 18.58 15.11 9.95
N THR A 367 18.17 13.86 10.22
CA THR A 367 16.92 13.33 9.67
C THR A 367 15.78 14.21 10.17
N LYS A 368 15.29 15.04 9.27
CA LYS A 368 14.31 16.09 9.52
C LYS A 368 13.36 16.24 8.33
N PRO A 369 12.66 15.17 7.92
CA PRO A 369 11.58 15.32 6.97
C PRO A 369 10.43 16.13 7.58
N VAL A 370 9.59 16.67 6.70
CA VAL A 370 8.38 17.44 7.07
C VAL A 370 7.17 16.84 6.37
N PHE A 371 6.36 16.12 7.14
CA PHE A 371 5.10 15.54 6.73
C PHE A 371 3.93 16.48 7.05
N SER A 372 2.97 16.60 6.12
CA SER A 372 1.66 17.21 6.38
C SER A 372 0.56 16.34 5.79
N ASN A 373 -0.65 16.40 6.35
CA ASN A 373 -1.82 15.72 5.77
C ASN A 373 -1.62 14.20 5.62
N VAL A 374 -1.21 13.52 6.69
CA VAL A 374 -1.03 12.07 6.73
C VAL A 374 -2.24 11.43 7.42
N THR A 375 -2.81 10.37 6.85
CA THR A 375 -3.81 9.50 7.50
C THR A 375 -3.23 8.11 7.67
N LEU A 376 -2.94 7.67 8.90
CA LEU A 376 -2.53 6.27 9.16
C LEU A 376 -3.65 5.50 9.85
N ILE A 377 -4.20 4.50 9.17
CA ILE A 377 -5.23 3.58 9.69
C ILE A 377 -4.54 2.29 10.14
N GLY A 378 -4.37 2.17 11.45
CA GLY A 378 -3.77 1.01 12.12
C GLY A 378 -4.70 -0.21 12.18
N PRO A 379 -4.20 -1.33 12.72
CA PRO A 379 -4.85 -2.64 12.67
C PRO A 379 -6.11 -2.79 13.54
N PHE A 380 -6.36 -1.87 14.48
CA PHE A 380 -7.42 -2.02 15.47
C PHE A 380 -8.51 -0.96 15.34
N TYR A 381 -9.76 -1.38 15.56
CA TYR A 381 -10.93 -0.51 15.41
C TYR A 381 -11.78 -0.44 16.69
N GLY A 382 -12.57 0.62 16.80
CA GLY A 382 -13.41 0.92 17.95
C GLY A 382 -12.65 1.66 19.06
N LYS A 383 -13.00 1.36 20.32
CA LYS A 383 -12.28 1.86 21.49
C LYS A 383 -11.17 0.89 21.85
N VAL A 384 -10.02 1.05 21.19
CA VAL A 384 -8.90 0.10 21.29
C VAL A 384 -8.32 0.05 22.71
N SER A 385 -8.44 1.12 23.49
CA SER A 385 -8.08 1.18 24.92
C SER A 385 -8.85 0.22 25.84
N ASP A 386 -9.97 -0.37 25.39
CA ASP A 386 -10.69 -1.42 26.13
C ASP A 386 -10.04 -2.81 25.96
N ARG A 387 -9.07 -2.98 25.04
CA ARG A 387 -8.35 -4.24 24.80
C ARG A 387 -7.30 -4.53 25.86
N THR A 388 -7.07 -5.80 26.12
CA THR A 388 -5.95 -6.26 26.95
C THR A 388 -4.61 -6.13 26.21
N GLN A 389 -3.52 -6.03 26.97
CA GLN A 389 -2.16 -6.02 26.41
C GLN A 389 -1.90 -7.25 25.52
N ALA A 390 -2.39 -8.42 25.91
CA ALA A 390 -2.21 -9.67 25.16
C ALA A 390 -2.92 -9.68 23.80
N GLU A 391 -3.98 -8.88 23.61
CA GLU A 391 -4.69 -8.77 22.34
C GLU A 391 -4.03 -7.75 21.39
N VAL A 392 -3.40 -6.71 21.90
CA VAL A 392 -2.72 -5.68 21.08
C VAL A 392 -1.26 -6.04 20.77
N GLU A 393 -0.60 -6.84 21.62
CA GLU A 393 0.74 -7.38 21.38
C GLU A 393 0.72 -8.82 20.82
N ALA A 394 -0.44 -9.30 20.38
CA ALA A 394 -0.58 -10.61 19.74
C ALA A 394 0.27 -10.67 18.46
N LYS A 395 1.01 -11.77 18.29
CA LYS A 395 1.78 -11.99 17.06
C LYS A 395 0.90 -12.49 15.91
N THR A 396 1.18 -11.98 14.72
CA THR A 396 0.65 -12.44 13.43
C THR A 396 1.22 -13.80 13.05
N ALA A 397 0.69 -14.40 11.98
CA ALA A 397 1.22 -15.64 11.43
C ALA A 397 2.45 -15.37 10.54
N ASP A 398 3.30 -16.37 10.37
CA ASP A 398 4.37 -16.32 9.35
C ASP A 398 3.77 -16.14 7.94
N ALA A 399 4.45 -15.35 7.11
CA ALA A 399 4.10 -15.15 5.71
C ALA A 399 4.27 -16.45 4.90
N ALA A 400 3.51 -16.55 3.80
CA ALA A 400 3.60 -17.69 2.89
C ALA A 400 4.98 -17.84 2.18
N ASN A 401 5.78 -16.77 2.12
CA ASN A 401 7.15 -16.79 1.62
C ASN A 401 8.20 -17.22 2.68
N GLY A 402 7.80 -17.33 3.95
CA GLY A 402 8.66 -17.72 5.09
C GLY A 402 9.04 -16.60 6.05
N ALA A 403 8.76 -15.32 5.73
CA ALA A 403 8.97 -14.18 6.65
C ALA A 403 8.18 -14.35 7.95
N LYS A 404 8.67 -13.75 9.05
CA LYS A 404 8.23 -14.10 10.40
C LYS A 404 7.18 -13.13 10.93
N GLY A 405 6.09 -13.69 11.44
CA GLY A 405 5.04 -12.91 12.07
C GLY A 405 5.53 -12.28 13.38
N GLY A 406 5.37 -10.97 13.49
CA GLY A 406 5.49 -10.24 14.76
C GLY A 406 4.23 -9.47 15.06
N LYS A 407 4.36 -8.23 15.53
CA LYS A 407 3.22 -7.50 16.10
C LYS A 407 3.29 -6.03 15.73
N TYR A 408 2.17 -5.36 15.84
CA TYR A 408 2.13 -3.91 15.75
C TYR A 408 2.70 -3.24 16.99
N GLN A 409 3.27 -2.07 16.78
CA GLN A 409 3.93 -1.28 17.81
C GLN A 409 3.37 0.14 17.88
N ALA A 410 3.80 1.07 17.01
CA ALA A 410 3.41 2.48 17.13
C ALA A 410 2.97 3.11 15.81
N ALA A 411 2.04 4.07 15.87
CA ALA A 411 1.76 4.93 14.71
C ALA A 411 2.99 5.79 14.34
N MET A 412 3.87 6.06 15.31
CA MET A 412 5.15 6.74 15.16
C MET A 412 6.18 6.20 16.17
N HIS A 413 7.27 5.61 15.69
CA HIS A 413 8.47 5.31 16.47
C HIS A 413 9.63 6.22 16.04
N LEU A 414 9.74 7.37 16.70
CA LEU A 414 10.74 8.40 16.40
C LEU A 414 11.83 8.33 17.46
N ARG A 415 13.10 8.16 17.08
CA ARG A 415 14.16 7.78 18.03
C ARG A 415 15.53 8.30 17.63
N ARG A 416 16.57 7.90 18.38
CA ARG A 416 18.00 8.01 17.99
C ARG A 416 18.32 9.34 17.28
N ASN A 417 18.05 10.45 17.96
CA ASN A 417 18.36 11.81 17.51
C ASN A 417 17.65 12.28 16.21
N SER A 418 16.57 11.63 15.76
CA SER A 418 15.70 12.15 14.69
C SER A 418 15.06 13.49 15.10
N SER A 419 14.81 14.33 14.10
CA SER A 419 14.12 15.62 14.19
C SER A 419 12.83 15.66 13.34
N LEU A 420 12.29 14.50 12.92
CA LEU A 420 11.11 14.38 12.07
C LEU A 420 9.93 15.27 12.51
N ASN A 421 9.23 15.88 11.53
CA ASN A 421 8.12 16.80 11.80
C ASN A 421 6.83 16.33 11.12
N ILE A 422 5.71 16.40 11.84
CA ILE A 422 4.38 16.02 11.37
C ILE A 422 3.40 17.14 11.69
N TYR A 423 2.64 17.56 10.69
CA TYR A 423 1.62 18.61 10.80
C TYR A 423 0.28 18.11 10.27
N ASN A 424 -0.83 18.65 10.77
CA ASN A 424 -2.17 18.49 10.17
C ASN A 424 -2.51 17.03 9.82
N SER A 425 -2.25 16.08 10.71
CA SER A 425 -2.31 14.64 10.41
C SER A 425 -3.25 13.88 11.35
N VAL A 426 -3.61 12.68 10.96
CA VAL A 426 -4.61 11.81 11.57
C VAL A 426 -4.01 10.43 11.73
N PHE A 427 -4.00 9.93 12.97
CA PHE A 427 -3.56 8.58 13.30
C PHE A 427 -4.69 7.88 14.04
N THR A 428 -5.04 6.67 13.64
CA THR A 428 -6.15 5.94 14.24
C THR A 428 -5.86 4.46 14.39
N GLY A 429 -6.24 3.85 15.51
CA GLY A 429 -6.26 2.38 15.64
C GLY A 429 -4.92 1.68 15.92
N TRP A 430 -3.94 2.38 16.49
CA TRP A 430 -2.61 1.81 16.79
C TRP A 430 -2.45 1.40 18.28
N PRO A 431 -1.53 0.47 18.62
CA PRO A 431 -1.22 0.15 20.01
C PRO A 431 -0.65 1.37 20.75
N TYR A 432 0.36 2.03 20.17
CA TYR A 432 0.91 3.29 20.68
C TYR A 432 0.73 4.41 19.65
N GLY A 433 0.26 5.59 20.08
CA GLY A 433 0.19 6.77 19.21
C GLY A 433 1.57 7.34 18.89
N LEU A 434 2.40 7.55 19.91
CA LEU A 434 3.80 7.96 19.78
C LEU A 434 4.70 7.17 20.72
N ARG A 435 5.85 6.73 20.18
CA ARG A 435 7.02 6.25 20.89
C ARG A 435 8.22 7.09 20.47
N ALA A 436 8.73 7.93 21.37
CA ALA A 436 9.81 8.87 21.12
C ALA A 436 11.21 8.34 21.54
N THR A 437 11.32 7.03 21.80
CA THR A 437 12.46 6.40 22.50
C THR A 437 12.71 4.95 22.05
N ASP A 438 13.98 4.55 22.02
CA ASP A 438 14.40 3.14 21.99
C ASP A 438 15.56 2.87 22.98
N LYS A 439 16.19 1.69 22.88
CA LYS A 439 17.33 1.31 23.75
C LYS A 439 18.64 2.04 23.41
N LYS A 440 18.75 2.64 22.22
CA LYS A 440 19.94 3.36 21.74
C LYS A 440 19.82 4.87 21.94
N GLY A 441 18.61 5.42 21.93
CA GLY A 441 18.36 6.82 22.28
C GLY A 441 16.93 7.30 22.07
N GLN A 442 16.70 8.54 22.45
CA GLN A 442 15.45 9.26 22.19
C GLN A 442 15.56 10.13 20.93
N ALA A 443 14.43 10.55 20.38
CA ALA A 443 14.39 11.62 19.41
C ALA A 443 14.82 12.97 20.03
N ASN A 444 15.13 13.96 19.20
CA ASN A 444 15.68 15.24 19.65
C ASN A 444 14.68 16.39 19.67
N ASP A 445 15.09 17.51 20.27
CA ASP A 445 14.25 18.71 20.44
C ASP A 445 13.80 19.38 19.14
N GLY A 446 14.31 18.94 17.98
CA GLY A 446 13.94 19.39 16.66
C GLY A 446 12.64 18.79 16.10
N ILE A 447 12.05 17.80 16.77
CA ILE A 447 10.72 17.24 16.45
C ILE A 447 9.60 18.27 16.67
N ALA A 448 8.63 18.26 15.76
CA ALA A 448 7.31 18.89 15.94
C ALA A 448 6.20 17.92 15.52
N ILE A 449 5.18 17.73 16.37
CA ILE A 449 3.99 16.92 16.06
C ILE A 449 2.80 17.81 16.34
N GLU A 450 2.28 18.52 15.34
CA GLU A 450 1.42 19.69 15.55
C GLU A 450 0.11 19.63 14.78
N ASN A 451 -0.97 20.05 15.45
CA ASN A 451 -2.33 20.01 14.93
C ASN A 451 -2.79 18.59 14.52
N VAL A 452 -2.25 17.56 15.18
CA VAL A 452 -2.45 16.13 14.93
C VAL A 452 -3.65 15.58 15.71
N ILE A 453 -4.35 14.59 15.14
CA ILE A 453 -5.39 13.81 15.81
C ILE A 453 -4.88 12.38 16.09
N PHE A 454 -4.99 11.93 17.33
CA PHE A 454 -4.97 10.50 17.70
C PHE A 454 -6.41 10.03 17.97
N ALA A 455 -6.85 8.95 17.34
CA ALA A 455 -8.18 8.38 17.55
C ALA A 455 -8.14 6.88 17.85
N GLY A 456 -8.74 6.46 18.96
CA GLY A 456 -8.84 5.03 19.32
C GLY A 456 -7.46 4.35 19.38
N MET A 457 -6.48 4.97 20.03
CA MET A 457 -5.24 4.27 20.40
C MET A 457 -5.50 3.32 21.57
N TRP A 458 -4.69 2.26 21.72
CA TRP A 458 -4.66 1.53 22.99
C TRP A 458 -4.04 2.40 24.09
N LYS A 459 -2.86 2.99 23.81
CA LYS A 459 -2.25 4.05 24.59
C LYS A 459 -1.78 5.17 23.67
N ASN A 460 -2.01 6.43 24.02
CA ASN A 460 -1.54 7.56 23.19
C ASN A 460 -0.01 7.65 23.16
N PHE A 461 0.66 7.26 24.25
CA PHE A 461 2.10 7.39 24.43
C PHE A 461 2.67 6.07 24.95
N TYR A 462 3.86 5.72 24.48
CA TYR A 462 4.66 4.66 25.07
C TYR A 462 5.13 5.05 26.49
N GLU A 463 5.40 4.06 27.35
CA GLU A 463 5.82 4.29 28.73
C GLU A 463 7.32 4.59 28.81
N ASP A 464 7.70 5.86 28.61
CA ASP A 464 9.08 6.33 28.51
C ASP A 464 9.40 7.55 29.39
N GLU A 465 9.02 7.50 30.67
CA GLU A 465 9.21 8.62 31.62
C GLU A 465 8.60 9.95 31.13
N LYS A 466 7.55 9.87 30.29
CA LYS A 466 6.84 10.97 29.61
C LYS A 466 7.61 11.62 28.45
N VAL A 467 8.69 11.06 27.92
CA VAL A 467 9.39 11.63 26.75
C VAL A 467 8.42 11.78 25.56
N SER A 468 7.66 10.73 25.23
CA SER A 468 6.63 10.78 24.18
C SER A 468 5.54 11.82 24.46
N GLU A 469 4.96 11.79 25.67
CA GLU A 469 3.93 12.75 26.09
C GLU A 469 4.43 14.20 26.02
N ASN A 470 5.67 14.47 26.42
CA ASN A 470 6.28 15.79 26.41
C ASN A 470 6.51 16.32 24.99
N PHE A 471 6.88 15.47 24.03
CA PHE A 471 6.97 15.88 22.62
C PHE A 471 5.61 16.23 22.03
N PHE A 472 4.60 15.38 22.26
CA PHE A 472 3.23 15.62 21.78
C PHE A 472 2.60 16.87 22.40
N ASN A 473 2.85 17.14 23.68
CA ASN A 473 2.32 18.31 24.39
C ASN A 473 3.13 19.60 24.18
N ARG A 474 4.31 19.54 23.55
CA ARG A 474 5.13 20.72 23.20
C ARG A 474 4.49 21.55 22.09
N ALA A 475 3.75 20.89 21.20
CA ALA A 475 3.17 21.45 20.00
C ALA A 475 1.68 21.80 20.18
N GLY A 476 1.18 22.73 19.36
CA GLY A 476 -0.18 23.25 19.47
C GLY A 476 -1.26 22.34 18.87
N ASN A 477 -2.49 22.52 19.35
CA ASN A 477 -3.74 22.09 18.70
C ASN A 477 -3.89 20.58 18.41
N ASN A 478 -3.09 19.74 19.09
CA ASN A 478 -3.26 18.30 19.05
C ASN A 478 -4.56 17.85 19.73
N THR A 479 -5.15 16.75 19.26
CA THR A 479 -6.45 16.23 19.72
C THR A 479 -6.35 14.73 19.96
N VAL A 480 -7.02 14.26 21.02
CA VAL A 480 -7.16 12.83 21.35
C VAL A 480 -8.64 12.47 21.36
N LEU A 481 -9.00 11.38 20.70
CA LEU A 481 -10.35 10.81 20.61
C LEU A 481 -10.31 9.36 21.07
N GLU A 482 -11.32 8.91 21.82
CA GLU A 482 -11.30 7.57 22.44
C GLU A 482 -11.57 6.43 21.46
N ASN A 483 -12.17 6.71 20.30
CA ASN A 483 -12.69 5.68 19.39
C ASN A 483 -12.38 5.99 17.93
N THR A 484 -11.91 4.99 17.16
CA THR A 484 -11.60 5.15 15.73
C THR A 484 -12.82 5.63 14.92
N ARG A 485 -14.04 5.25 15.33
CA ARG A 485 -15.31 5.63 14.66
C ARG A 485 -15.61 7.14 14.67
N GLN A 486 -14.86 7.92 15.45
CA GLN A 486 -14.96 9.37 15.44
C GLN A 486 -14.22 10.01 14.24
N ILE A 487 -13.37 9.23 13.55
CA ILE A 487 -12.58 9.66 12.39
C ILE A 487 -12.87 8.80 11.16
N ILE A 488 -12.99 7.47 11.32
CA ILE A 488 -13.22 6.50 10.24
C ILE A 488 -14.51 5.74 10.57
N ALA A 489 -15.60 6.00 9.84
CA ALA A 489 -16.92 5.46 10.19
C ALA A 489 -17.02 3.93 10.03
N LYS A 490 -16.33 3.37 9.02
CA LYS A 490 -16.30 1.94 8.68
C LYS A 490 -14.87 1.40 8.78
N ASP A 491 -14.72 0.28 9.46
CA ASP A 491 -13.41 -0.28 9.83
C ASP A 491 -12.54 -0.57 8.60
N GLY A 492 -11.31 -0.05 8.61
CA GLY A 492 -10.33 -0.14 7.52
C GLY A 492 -10.61 0.73 6.27
N ASP A 493 -11.73 1.46 6.25
CA ASP A 493 -12.20 2.16 5.05
C ASP A 493 -11.83 3.65 5.08
N TYR A 494 -10.72 4.00 4.42
CA TYR A 494 -10.22 5.39 4.34
C TYR A 494 -11.21 6.34 3.65
N SER A 495 -12.12 5.85 2.80
CA SER A 495 -13.15 6.68 2.16
C SER A 495 -14.24 7.12 3.17
N SER A 496 -14.36 6.42 4.30
CA SER A 496 -15.36 6.67 5.34
C SER A 496 -14.95 7.75 6.36
N VAL A 497 -14.03 8.66 6.00
CA VAL A 497 -13.57 9.76 6.85
C VAL A 497 -14.73 10.68 7.28
N VAL A 498 -14.83 10.91 8.59
CA VAL A 498 -15.82 11.80 9.20
C VAL A 498 -15.39 13.25 9.00
N ALA A 499 -15.86 13.86 7.91
CA ALA A 499 -15.48 15.20 7.43
C ALA A 499 -15.46 16.30 8.51
N ASP A 500 -16.42 16.30 9.46
CA ASP A 500 -16.46 17.29 10.54
C ASP A 500 -15.32 17.14 11.55
N ALA A 501 -14.84 15.92 11.79
CA ALA A 501 -13.83 15.61 12.81
C ALA A 501 -12.40 15.95 12.36
N VAL A 502 -12.16 16.01 11.04
CA VAL A 502 -10.84 16.31 10.45
C VAL A 502 -10.62 17.79 10.12
N LYS A 503 -11.56 18.69 10.43
CA LYS A 503 -11.43 20.12 10.11
C LYS A 503 -10.31 20.84 10.89
N GLY A 504 -9.89 21.98 10.36
CA GLY A 504 -9.02 22.94 11.04
C GLY A 504 -7.54 22.66 10.89
N ALA A 505 -7.07 22.36 9.66
CA ALA A 505 -5.64 22.40 9.37
C ALA A 505 -5.06 23.81 9.51
N ASP A 506 -3.79 23.89 9.92
CA ASP A 506 -3.01 25.11 10.07
C ASP A 506 -1.70 25.01 9.27
N PHE A 507 -1.50 25.95 8.36
CA PHE A 507 -0.30 26.07 7.53
C PHE A 507 0.59 27.24 7.95
N SER A 508 0.39 27.82 9.14
CA SER A 508 1.18 28.92 9.69
C SER A 508 2.69 28.63 9.74
N LYS A 509 3.07 27.38 9.99
CA LYS A 509 4.45 26.87 10.00
C LYS A 509 4.89 26.21 8.68
N LEU A 510 3.96 26.05 7.73
CA LEU A 510 4.15 25.42 6.42
C LEU A 510 4.07 26.49 5.32
N ALA A 511 5.00 27.43 5.35
CA ALA A 511 5.03 28.57 4.43
C ALA A 511 5.57 28.23 3.02
N ASP A 512 6.27 27.11 2.88
CA ASP A 512 6.88 26.64 1.63
C ASP A 512 5.80 26.29 0.59
N SER A 513 6.00 26.70 -0.67
CA SER A 513 5.02 26.53 -1.76
C SER A 513 4.80 25.07 -2.17
N PHE A 514 5.62 24.13 -1.69
CA PHE A 514 5.32 22.71 -1.83
C PHE A 514 4.00 22.34 -1.15
N PHE A 515 3.70 22.91 0.02
CA PHE A 515 2.52 22.53 0.80
C PHE A 515 1.25 23.20 0.25
N GLU A 516 0.30 22.37 -0.19
CA GLU A 516 -1.04 22.79 -0.57
C GLU A 516 -1.85 23.13 0.67
N LYS A 517 -2.47 24.31 0.70
CA LYS A 517 -3.14 24.85 1.88
C LYS A 517 -4.61 24.44 1.90
N VAL A 518 -4.87 23.25 2.43
CA VAL A 518 -6.22 22.73 2.65
C VAL A 518 -6.78 23.14 4.02
N THR A 519 -8.07 22.88 4.26
CA THR A 519 -8.75 23.21 5.53
C THR A 519 -8.89 22.02 6.48
N TYR A 520 -8.43 20.83 6.08
CA TYR A 520 -8.58 19.56 6.77
C TYR A 520 -7.23 18.91 7.11
N LYS A 521 -7.24 18.13 8.19
CA LYS A 521 -6.16 17.29 8.70
C LYS A 521 -6.26 15.90 8.09
N GLY A 522 -5.15 15.18 8.02
CA GLY A 522 -5.07 13.91 7.32
C GLY A 522 -5.06 14.09 5.80
N ALA A 523 -5.00 12.97 5.09
CA ALA A 523 -4.92 12.93 3.64
C ALA A 523 -6.26 13.11 2.92
N PHE A 524 -7.39 13.12 3.65
CA PHE A 524 -8.74 13.14 3.09
C PHE A 524 -9.65 14.06 3.91
N ASP A 525 -10.62 14.70 3.25
CA ASP A 525 -11.63 15.54 3.89
C ASP A 525 -13.00 14.85 4.07
N GLY A 526 -13.11 13.57 3.69
CA GLY A 526 -14.36 12.82 3.69
C GLY A 526 -15.27 13.09 2.49
N THR A 527 -14.80 13.83 1.47
CA THR A 527 -15.55 14.14 0.25
C THR A 527 -14.75 14.02 -1.05
N ASN A 528 -13.45 14.30 -1.01
CA ASN A 528 -12.54 14.20 -2.14
C ASN A 528 -11.66 12.96 -1.99
N ASP A 529 -11.68 12.06 -2.97
CA ASP A 529 -10.83 10.88 -3.01
C ASP A 529 -9.83 11.00 -4.17
N TRP A 530 -8.58 11.32 -3.84
CA TRP A 530 -7.47 11.41 -4.81
C TRP A 530 -6.91 10.04 -5.20
N THR A 531 -7.41 8.94 -4.62
CA THR A 531 -7.04 7.57 -4.98
C THR A 531 -7.88 7.02 -6.15
N GLU A 532 -9.01 7.66 -6.47
CA GLU A 532 -9.98 7.16 -7.44
C GLU A 532 -9.37 6.92 -8.84
N GLY A 533 -9.76 5.81 -9.46
CA GLY A 533 -9.39 5.42 -10.83
C GLY A 533 -8.00 4.79 -10.98
N TRP A 534 -7.00 5.22 -10.22
CA TRP A 534 -5.60 4.82 -10.46
C TRP A 534 -5.03 3.80 -9.48
N THR A 535 -5.57 3.67 -8.27
CA THR A 535 -5.10 2.69 -7.27
C THR A 535 -5.61 1.28 -7.53
N ASN A 536 -5.14 0.32 -6.72
CA ASN A 536 -5.67 -1.04 -6.67
C ASN A 536 -5.75 -1.56 -5.22
N TRP A 537 -6.95 -1.85 -4.75
CA TRP A 537 -7.17 -2.36 -3.39
C TRP A 537 -7.31 -3.89 -3.31
N ASP A 538 -7.41 -4.58 -4.46
CA ASP A 538 -7.31 -6.05 -4.56
C ASP A 538 -6.26 -6.47 -5.63
N PRO A 539 -4.98 -6.13 -5.43
CA PRO A 539 -3.91 -6.60 -6.31
C PRO A 539 -3.68 -8.11 -6.16
N GLN A 540 -4.25 -8.79 -5.15
CA GLN A 540 -4.17 -10.24 -5.02
C GLN A 540 -4.93 -10.93 -6.15
N ASN A 541 -6.16 -10.47 -6.46
CA ASN A 541 -7.02 -11.10 -7.48
C ASN A 541 -7.00 -10.38 -8.84
N THR A 542 -6.33 -9.25 -8.97
CA THR A 542 -6.29 -8.47 -10.22
C THR A 542 -5.61 -9.22 -11.38
N VAL A 543 -6.26 -9.24 -12.55
CA VAL A 543 -5.71 -9.76 -13.80
C VAL A 543 -5.01 -8.62 -14.56
N TYR A 544 -3.76 -8.86 -14.96
CA TYR A 544 -2.87 -7.94 -15.69
C TYR A 544 -2.40 -8.53 -17.03
#